data_AF-A0A9D9V6D4-F1
#
_entry.id   AF-A0A9D9V6D4-F1
#
_cell.length_a   1.000
_cell.length_b   1.000
_cell.length_c   1.000
_cell.angle_alpha   90.00
_cell.angle_beta   90.00
_cell.angle_gamma   90.00
#
_symmetry.space_group_name_H-M   'P 1'
#
loop_
_entity.id
_entity.type
_entity.pdbx_description
1 polymer ?
#
loop_
_entity_poly.entity_id
_entity_poly.type
_entity_poly.pdbx_seq_one_letter_code
_entity_poly.pdbx_strand_id
1 'polypeptide(L)'
;MAVFKSLDQSFTSRCMQYGWGAKHYFPCCPKEITATAIDDYFKSLKIGATHAYHDNAPKLITNKFVKIKNNSSILILCERDGDWCERLGLFPWVICEITLENGFFTHYKVEEFFEKAEADQEFCTRGSSPEPSDFPIRVLLARF
;
A
#
# COMPACT_ATOMS: atom_id res chain seq x y z
N MET A 1 17.32 -6.87 11.72
CA MET A 1 16.76 -8.04 10.98
C MET A 1 16.27 -7.54 9.64
N ALA A 2 16.77 -8.09 8.53
CA ALA A 2 16.23 -7.75 7.21
C ALA A 2 14.88 -8.46 7.04
N VAL A 3 13.79 -7.70 6.93
CA VAL A 3 12.50 -8.24 6.50
C VAL A 3 12.66 -8.57 5.01
N PHE A 4 12.65 -9.86 4.67
CA PHE A 4 12.56 -10.27 3.27
C PHE A 4 11.27 -9.70 2.69
N LYS A 5 11.38 -8.73 1.78
CA LYS A 5 10.23 -8.21 1.05
C LYS A 5 9.96 -9.19 -0.10
N SER A 6 8.91 -9.99 0.05
CA SER A 6 8.41 -10.89 -0.99
C SER A 6 7.14 -10.34 -1.63
N LEU A 7 6.93 -10.72 -2.89
CA LEU A 7 5.66 -10.55 -3.58
C LEU A 7 4.82 -11.80 -3.30
N ASP A 8 3.68 -11.62 -2.64
CA ASP A 8 2.80 -12.69 -2.22
C ASP A 8 1.36 -12.45 -2.68
N GLN A 9 0.59 -13.52 -2.82
CA GLN A 9 -0.87 -13.40 -2.97
C GLN A 9 -1.50 -12.96 -1.64
N SER A 10 -2.43 -12.01 -1.72
CA SER A 10 -3.26 -11.63 -0.58
C SER A 10 -4.40 -12.64 -0.36
N PHE A 11 -5.20 -12.46 0.70
CA PHE A 11 -6.44 -13.20 0.84
C PHE A 11 -7.57 -12.67 -0.06
N THR A 12 -7.41 -11.46 -0.60
CA THR A 12 -8.35 -10.89 -1.57
C THR A 12 -8.03 -11.40 -2.98
N SER A 13 -9.06 -11.90 -3.67
CA SER A 13 -8.93 -12.37 -5.06
C SER A 13 -8.38 -11.28 -5.98
N ARG A 14 -7.48 -11.65 -6.92
CA ARG A 14 -6.84 -10.73 -7.89
C ARG A 14 -6.04 -9.59 -7.25
N CYS A 15 -5.59 -9.79 -6.01
CA CYS A 15 -4.80 -8.82 -5.29
C CYS A 15 -3.49 -9.46 -4.81
N MET A 16 -2.38 -8.82 -5.18
CA MET A 16 -1.02 -9.13 -4.75
C MET A 16 -0.58 -8.15 -3.67
N GLN A 17 0.44 -8.52 -2.93
CA GLN A 17 0.97 -7.69 -1.85
C GLN A 17 2.51 -7.83 -1.78
N TYR A 18 3.21 -6.73 -1.57
CA TYR A 18 4.66 -6.70 -1.46
C TYR A 18 5.14 -6.00 -0.19
N GLY A 19 6.07 -6.63 0.53
CA GLY A 19 6.63 -6.07 1.78
C GLY A 19 5.72 -6.16 3.00
N TRP A 20 4.71 -7.03 2.95
CA TRP A 20 3.80 -7.30 4.07
C TRP A 20 4.32 -8.49 4.87
N GLY A 21 4.26 -8.42 6.21
CA GLY A 21 4.72 -9.51 7.08
C GLY A 21 3.79 -10.73 7.15
N ALA A 22 2.58 -10.63 6.57
CA ALA A 22 1.57 -11.67 6.51
C ALA A 22 0.62 -11.41 5.34
N LYS A 23 -0.22 -12.38 4.98
CA LYS A 23 -1.31 -12.19 4.01
C LYS A 23 -2.42 -11.34 4.62
N HIS A 24 -2.86 -10.33 3.89
CA HIS A 24 -3.92 -9.41 4.31
C HIS A 24 -5.14 -9.52 3.41
N TYR A 25 -6.29 -9.07 3.91
CA TYR A 25 -7.46 -8.73 3.12
C TYR A 25 -7.44 -7.25 2.77
N PHE A 26 -7.87 -6.92 1.55
CA PHE A 26 -8.01 -5.57 1.02
C PHE A 26 -9.49 -5.31 0.66
N PRO A 27 -10.32 -4.79 1.58
CA PRO A 27 -11.78 -4.70 1.41
C PRO A 27 -12.23 -3.78 0.28
N CYS A 28 -11.46 -2.71 0.02
CA CYS A 28 -11.75 -1.74 -1.02
C CYS A 28 -11.30 -2.20 -2.42
N CYS A 29 -10.59 -3.33 -2.53
CA CYS A 29 -10.11 -3.83 -3.82
C CYS A 29 -11.29 -4.15 -4.75
N PRO A 30 -11.33 -3.56 -5.96
CA PRO A 30 -12.35 -3.90 -6.95
C PRO A 30 -12.29 -5.40 -7.30
N LYS A 31 -13.46 -6.00 -7.52
CA LYS A 31 -13.58 -7.42 -7.91
C LYS A 31 -13.28 -7.64 -9.39
N GLU A 32 -13.53 -6.62 -10.21
CA GLU A 32 -13.40 -6.65 -11.66
C GLU A 32 -12.30 -5.68 -12.09
N ILE A 33 -11.59 -6.06 -13.14
CA ILE A 33 -10.55 -5.25 -13.76
C ILE A 33 -11.15 -4.69 -15.05
N THR A 34 -11.42 -3.40 -15.03
CA THR A 34 -11.95 -2.63 -16.16
C THR A 34 -10.81 -1.93 -16.91
N ALA A 35 -11.12 -1.27 -18.03
CA ALA A 35 -10.16 -0.41 -18.71
C ALA A 35 -9.71 0.79 -17.84
N THR A 36 -10.49 1.13 -16.81
CA THR A 36 -10.28 2.24 -15.87
C THR A 36 -10.03 1.73 -14.44
N ALA A 37 -9.40 0.55 -14.31
CA ALA A 37 -9.28 -0.17 -13.04
C ALA A 37 -8.67 0.65 -11.88
N ILE A 38 -7.64 1.46 -12.14
CA ILE A 38 -7.05 2.35 -11.12
C ILE A 38 -8.02 3.48 -10.74
N ASP A 39 -8.76 4.04 -11.69
CA ASP A 39 -9.77 5.05 -11.39
C ASP A 39 -10.91 4.48 -10.56
N ASP A 40 -11.32 3.25 -10.88
CA ASP A 40 -12.40 2.56 -10.19
C ASP A 40 -12.00 2.12 -8.78
N TYR A 41 -10.74 1.70 -8.59
CA TYR A 41 -10.17 1.53 -7.25
C TYR A 41 -10.17 2.88 -6.51
N PHE A 42 -9.67 3.95 -7.12
CA PHE A 42 -9.61 5.23 -6.44
C PHE A 42 -10.98 5.71 -5.94
N LYS A 43 -12.06 5.46 -6.69
CA LYS A 43 -13.44 5.77 -6.28
C LYS A 43 -13.98 4.87 -5.15
N SER A 44 -13.45 3.64 -5.01
CA SER A 44 -13.87 2.72 -3.94
C SER A 44 -13.24 3.06 -2.59
N LEU A 45 -12.12 3.79 -2.58
CA LEU A 45 -11.44 4.23 -1.37
C LEU A 45 -12.26 5.28 -0.61
N LYS A 46 -12.23 5.19 0.71
CA LYS A 46 -12.91 6.12 1.61
C LYS A 46 -12.03 6.40 2.83
N ILE A 47 -11.88 7.67 3.18
CA ILE A 47 -11.22 8.08 4.42
C ILE A 47 -11.99 7.47 5.60
N GLY A 48 -11.28 6.92 6.58
CA GLY A 48 -11.83 6.22 7.74
C GLY A 48 -12.21 4.75 7.47
N ALA A 49 -12.17 4.27 6.23
CA ALA A 49 -12.44 2.86 5.94
C ALA A 49 -11.19 1.99 6.12
N THR A 50 -11.41 0.71 6.47
CA THR A 50 -10.35 -0.29 6.53
C THR A 50 -9.73 -0.51 5.15
N HIS A 51 -8.46 -0.10 5.00
CA HIS A 51 -7.65 -0.34 3.82
C HIS A 51 -7.19 -1.80 3.74
N ALA A 52 -6.64 -2.31 4.85
CA ALA A 52 -6.14 -3.67 4.95
C ALA A 52 -6.36 -4.24 6.35
N TYR A 53 -6.59 -5.54 6.46
CA TYR A 53 -6.65 -6.22 7.75
C TYR A 53 -6.17 -7.67 7.69
N HIS A 54 -5.80 -8.19 8.85
CA HIS A 54 -5.49 -9.59 9.11
C HIS A 54 -6.00 -9.92 10.52
N ASP A 55 -6.56 -11.10 10.74
CA ASP A 55 -7.29 -11.43 11.97
C ASP A 55 -6.43 -11.30 13.25
N ASN A 56 -5.11 -11.43 13.13
CA ASN A 56 -4.16 -11.30 14.24
C ASN A 56 -3.30 -10.04 14.17
N ALA A 57 -3.70 -9.00 13.43
CA ALA A 57 -2.97 -7.73 13.35
C ALA A 57 -3.92 -6.53 13.41
N PRO A 58 -3.46 -5.37 13.93
CA PRO A 58 -4.22 -4.14 13.86
C PRO A 58 -4.61 -3.80 12.41
N LYS A 59 -5.85 -3.37 12.21
CA LYS A 59 -6.35 -2.93 10.92
C LYS A 59 -5.60 -1.68 10.47
N LEU A 60 -5.41 -1.53 9.16
CA LEU A 60 -4.98 -0.26 8.57
C LEU A 60 -6.21 0.51 8.11
N ILE A 61 -6.37 1.71 8.64
CA ILE A 61 -7.46 2.64 8.36
C ILE A 61 -6.94 3.72 7.41
N THR A 62 -7.68 3.98 6.34
CA THR A 62 -7.32 4.98 5.34
C THR A 62 -7.42 6.38 5.93
N ASN A 63 -6.33 7.13 5.95
CA ASN A 63 -6.31 8.52 6.44
C ASN A 63 -6.31 9.52 5.26
N LYS A 64 -5.42 9.31 4.28
CA LYS A 64 -5.32 10.13 3.05
C LYS A 64 -5.03 9.25 1.85
N PHE A 65 -5.42 9.70 0.67
CA PHE A 65 -5.01 9.05 -0.58
C PHE A 65 -5.02 10.03 -1.76
N VAL A 66 -4.13 9.80 -2.73
CA VAL A 66 -3.95 10.61 -3.93
C VAL A 66 -3.48 9.73 -5.07
N LYS A 67 -3.84 10.06 -6.31
CA LYS A 67 -3.24 9.44 -7.49
C LYS A 67 -1.88 10.05 -7.78
N ILE A 68 -0.91 9.20 -8.09
CA ILE A 68 0.46 9.57 -8.43
C ILE A 68 0.83 8.97 -9.80
N LYS A 69 2.03 9.28 -10.29
CA LYS A 69 2.61 8.70 -11.52
C LYS A 69 1.66 8.83 -12.73
N ASN A 70 1.19 10.04 -13.01
CA ASN A 70 0.22 10.32 -14.09
C ASN A 70 -1.05 9.45 -13.99
N ASN A 71 -1.60 9.30 -12.78
CA ASN A 71 -2.80 8.51 -12.48
C ASN A 71 -2.67 6.99 -12.68
N SER A 72 -1.45 6.46 -12.81
CA SER A 72 -1.21 5.02 -12.94
C SER A 72 -1.09 4.29 -11.59
N SER A 73 -1.00 5.01 -10.48
CA SER A 73 -0.87 4.43 -9.14
C SER A 73 -1.59 5.28 -8.09
N ILE A 74 -1.93 4.66 -6.95
CA ILE A 74 -2.60 5.32 -5.83
C ILE A 74 -1.68 5.26 -4.61
N LEU A 75 -1.33 6.42 -4.07
CA LEU A 75 -0.63 6.53 -2.80
C LEU A 75 -1.64 6.67 -1.67
N ILE A 76 -1.45 5.93 -0.58
CA ILE A 76 -2.38 5.90 0.55
C ILE A 76 -1.58 6.02 1.84
N LEU A 77 -1.94 7.00 2.68
CA LEU A 77 -1.50 7.07 4.07
C LEU A 77 -2.55 6.38 4.94
N CYS A 78 -2.12 5.37 5.68
CA CYS A 78 -2.93 4.63 6.62
C CYS A 78 -2.47 4.85 8.06
N GLU A 79 -3.40 4.68 8.98
CA GLU A 79 -3.21 4.64 10.42
C GLU A 79 -3.60 3.26 10.94
N ARG A 80 -2.81 2.66 11.83
CA ARG A 80 -3.17 1.41 12.49
C ARG A 80 -4.23 1.66 13.57
N ASP A 81 -5.27 0.86 13.55
CA ASP A 81 -6.39 0.95 14.50
C ASP A 81 -5.98 0.54 15.93
N GLY A 82 -6.27 1.42 16.88
CA GLY A 82 -6.24 1.17 18.33
C GLY A 82 -4.91 1.40 19.07
N ASP A 83 -4.99 1.41 20.41
CA ASP A 83 -3.87 1.61 21.35
C ASP A 83 -2.82 0.47 21.35
N TRP A 84 -3.01 -0.53 20.48
CA TRP A 84 -2.11 -1.68 20.36
C TRP A 84 -0.72 -1.29 19.86
N CYS A 85 -0.63 -0.22 19.06
CA CYS A 85 0.63 0.20 18.46
C CYS A 85 1.66 0.64 19.52
N GLU A 86 1.21 1.42 20.51
CA GLU A 86 2.06 1.88 21.61
C GLU A 86 2.55 0.72 22.49
N ARG A 87 1.66 -0.27 22.74
CA ARG A 87 1.98 -1.43 23.60
C ARG A 87 2.93 -2.42 22.94
N LEU A 88 2.89 -2.55 21.61
CA LEU A 88 3.65 -3.53 20.85
C LEU A 88 4.86 -2.92 20.12
N GLY A 89 5.10 -1.61 20.25
CA GLY A 89 6.16 -0.91 19.53
C GLY A 89 5.98 -0.97 18.01
N LEU A 90 4.74 -1.03 17.54
CA LEU A 90 4.43 -1.04 16.11
C LEU A 90 4.35 0.39 15.59
N PHE A 91 4.80 0.60 14.36
CA PHE A 91 4.66 1.87 13.65
C PHE A 91 3.17 2.15 13.36
N PRO A 92 2.56 3.20 13.94
CA PRO A 92 1.16 3.53 13.76
C PRO A 92 0.84 4.03 12.35
N TRP A 93 1.77 4.69 11.67
CA TRP A 93 1.53 5.28 10.35
C TRP A 93 2.20 4.45 9.26
N VAL A 94 1.48 4.17 8.19
CA VAL A 94 1.96 3.33 7.08
C VAL A 94 1.62 3.98 5.75
N ILE A 95 2.60 4.12 4.87
CA ILE A 95 2.39 4.53 3.48
C ILE A 95 2.33 3.27 2.62
N CYS A 96 1.25 3.19 1.84
CA CYS A 96 1.03 2.14 0.85
C CYS A 96 0.95 2.74 -0.55
N GLU A 97 1.31 1.94 -1.54
CA GLU A 97 1.08 2.24 -2.96
C GLU A 97 0.30 1.10 -3.62
N ILE A 98 -0.69 1.45 -4.44
CA ILE A 98 -1.44 0.49 -5.25
C ILE A 98 -1.11 0.72 -6.72
N THR A 99 -0.74 -0.35 -7.41
CA THR A 99 -0.57 -0.40 -8.86
C THR A 99 -1.44 -1.50 -9.46
N LEU A 100 -1.60 -1.49 -10.79
CA LEU A 100 -2.18 -2.60 -11.54
C LEU A 100 -1.08 -3.21 -12.42
N GLU A 101 -0.69 -4.44 -12.13
CA GLU A 101 0.40 -5.14 -12.79
C GLU A 101 -0.05 -6.54 -13.22
N ASN A 102 0.14 -6.87 -14.49
CA ASN A 102 -0.18 -8.20 -15.04
C ASN A 102 -1.62 -8.68 -14.74
N GLY A 103 -2.58 -7.76 -14.65
CA GLY A 103 -3.97 -8.10 -14.32
C GLY A 103 -4.21 -8.38 -12.83
N PHE A 104 -3.38 -7.87 -11.94
CA PHE A 104 -3.57 -7.90 -10.49
C PHE A 104 -3.38 -6.52 -9.89
N PHE A 105 -4.17 -6.19 -8.87
CA PHE A 105 -3.89 -5.03 -8.04
C PHE A 105 -2.77 -5.38 -7.06
N THR A 106 -1.64 -4.68 -7.12
CA THR A 106 -0.49 -4.94 -6.23
C THR A 106 -0.43 -3.86 -5.16
N HIS A 107 -0.49 -4.28 -3.90
CA HIS A 107 -0.35 -3.41 -2.74
C HIS A 107 1.06 -3.46 -2.19
N TYR A 108 1.79 -2.35 -2.32
CA TYR A 108 3.12 -2.19 -1.77
C TYR A 108 3.04 -1.56 -0.39
N LYS A 109 3.64 -2.20 0.61
CA LYS A 109 3.96 -1.53 1.88
C LYS A 109 5.27 -0.76 1.68
N VAL A 110 5.16 0.55 1.48
CA VAL A 110 6.29 1.40 1.08
C VAL A 110 7.16 1.67 2.30
N GLU A 111 6.58 2.26 3.33
CA GLU A 111 7.29 2.73 4.52
C GLU A 111 6.33 2.87 5.72
N GLU A 112 6.90 2.90 6.92
CA GLU A 112 6.18 3.00 8.19
C GLU A 112 6.85 4.01 9.11
N PHE A 113 6.06 4.74 9.92
CA PHE A 113 6.54 5.86 10.74
C PHE A 113 5.97 5.81 12.14
N PHE A 114 6.76 6.28 13.12
CA PHE A 114 6.29 6.48 14.49
C PHE A 114 5.48 7.78 14.60
N GLU A 115 5.99 8.85 13.99
CA GLU A 115 5.37 10.16 14.08
C GLU A 115 4.49 10.46 12.87
N LYS A 116 3.30 11.01 13.14
CA LYS A 116 2.37 11.43 12.09
C LYS A 116 2.98 12.51 11.18
N ALA A 117 3.75 13.42 11.76
CA ALA A 117 4.37 14.53 11.04
C ALA A 117 5.35 14.04 9.97
N GLU A 118 6.19 13.04 10.30
CA GLU A 118 7.10 12.40 9.36
C GLU A 118 6.34 11.70 8.23
N ALA A 119 5.30 10.94 8.58
CA ALA A 119 4.46 10.26 7.59
C ALA A 119 3.75 11.25 6.64
N ASP A 120 3.24 12.36 7.18
CA ASP A 120 2.59 13.41 6.40
C ASP A 120 3.57 14.10 5.45
N GLN A 121 4.80 14.38 5.91
CA GLN A 121 5.84 14.98 5.08
C GLN A 121 6.25 14.06 3.93
N GLU A 122 6.47 12.77 4.21
CA GLU A 122 6.82 11.79 3.17
C GLU A 122 5.67 11.60 2.19
N PHE A 123 4.43 11.52 2.68
CA PHE A 123 3.25 11.41 1.84
C PHE A 123 3.10 12.61 0.90
N CYS A 124 3.28 13.83 1.41
CA CYS A 124 3.26 15.05 0.60
C CYS A 124 4.38 15.03 -0.45
N THR A 125 5.58 14.61 -0.08
CA THR A 125 6.75 14.54 -0.97
C THR A 125 6.50 13.58 -2.14
N ARG A 126 6.01 12.36 -1.85
CA ARG A 126 5.67 11.36 -2.87
C ARG A 126 4.47 11.75 -3.72
N GLY A 127 3.46 12.37 -3.10
CA GLY A 127 2.26 12.84 -3.79
C GLY A 127 2.50 14.03 -4.73
N SER A 128 3.53 14.84 -4.45
CA SER A 128 3.85 16.05 -5.23
C SER A 128 4.97 15.85 -6.24
N SER A 129 5.71 14.73 -6.19
CA SER A 129 6.86 14.51 -7.07
C SER A 129 6.40 14.27 -8.51
N PRO A 130 6.72 15.16 -9.48
CA PRO A 130 6.90 14.72 -10.85
C PRO A 130 8.17 13.86 -10.85
N GLU A 131 8.00 12.55 -11.03
CA GLU A 131 9.03 11.49 -11.16
C GLU A 131 10.51 11.96 -11.15
N PRO A 132 11.38 11.37 -10.32
CA PRO A 132 12.68 10.96 -10.82
C PRO A 132 12.51 9.62 -11.55
N SER A 133 12.66 9.65 -12.88
CA SER A 133 13.02 8.47 -13.67
C SER A 133 14.24 7.79 -13.02
N ASP A 134 14.17 6.48 -12.79
CA ASP A 134 15.12 5.62 -12.07
C ASP A 134 14.94 5.50 -10.54
N PHE A 135 13.99 4.64 -10.15
CA PHE A 135 14.32 3.62 -9.15
C PHE A 135 14.65 2.32 -9.88
N PRO A 136 15.85 1.72 -9.71
CA PRO A 136 16.20 0.50 -10.41
C PRO A 136 15.50 -0.69 -9.76
N ILE A 137 14.32 -1.08 -10.28
CA ILE A 137 13.92 -2.49 -10.25
C ILE A 137 14.66 -3.16 -11.40
N ARG A 138 15.97 -3.36 -11.24
CA ARG A 138 16.68 -4.39 -11.99
C ARG A 138 16.49 -5.71 -11.25
N VAL A 139 15.34 -6.33 -11.48
CA VAL A 139 15.25 -7.79 -11.45
C VAL A 139 16.11 -8.29 -12.62
N LEU A 140 17.40 -8.52 -12.36
CA LEU A 140 18.23 -9.38 -13.20
C LEU A 140 18.04 -10.82 -12.70
N LEU A 141 16.86 -11.37 -12.99
CA LEU A 141 16.74 -12.81 -13.26
C LEU A 141 17.06 -12.98 -14.75
N ALA A 142 18.35 -13.01 -15.07
CA ALA A 142 18.84 -13.61 -16.30
C ALA A 142 19.68 -14.82 -15.92
N ARG A 143 19.11 -15.97 -16.28
CA ARG A 143 19.68 -17.32 -16.38
C ARG A 143 21.21 -17.36 -16.54
N PHE A 144 21.88 -18.12 -15.67
CA PHE A 144 22.89 -19.12 -16.04
C PHE A 144 22.69 -20.35 -15.17
#